data_AF-K2P3C9-F1
#
_entry.id   AF-K2P3C9-F1
#
_cell.length_a   1.000
_cell.length_b   1.000
_cell.length_c   1.000
_cell.angle_alpha   90.00
_cell.angle_beta   90.00
_cell.angle_gamma   90.00
#
_symmetry.space_group_name_H-M   'P 1'
#
loop_
_entity.id
_entity.type
_entity.pdbx_description
1 polymer ?
#
loop_
_entity_poly.entity_id
_entity_poly.type
_entity_poly.pdbx_seq_one_letter_code
_entity_poly.pdbx_strand_id
1 'polypeptide(L)' 'MADAKSQLKQAIKSNEHVIGYLTGKKRLPKNHPEYISLGDSSEATSYVMANKDLWEETKGSLEFLKAY' A
#
# COMPACT_ATOMS: atom_id res chain seq x y z
N MET A 1 -0.14 18.11 -7.86
CA MET A 1 -0.20 17.20 -6.70
C MET A 1 -0.27 15.80 -7.25
N ALA A 2 0.57 14.86 -6.80
CA ALA A 2 0.53 13.51 -7.31
C ALA A 2 -0.74 12.83 -6.78
N ASP A 3 -1.72 12.55 -7.65
CA ASP A 3 -2.94 11.88 -7.26
C ASP A 3 -2.60 10.53 -6.62
N ALA A 4 -3.20 10.23 -5.47
CA ALA A 4 -3.06 8.95 -4.78
C ALA A 4 -3.29 7.75 -5.72
N LYS A 5 -4.09 7.93 -6.77
CA LYS A 5 -4.35 6.96 -7.84
C LYS A 5 -3.11 6.62 -8.68
N SER A 6 -2.25 7.60 -8.97
CA SER A 6 -1.00 7.40 -9.70
C SER A 6 0.04 6.71 -8.82
N GLN A 7 0.16 7.12 -7.54
CA GLN A 7 1.01 6.43 -6.57
C GLN A 7 0.54 4.98 -6.37
N LEU A 8 -0.77 4.75 -6.30
CA LEU A 8 -1.34 3.42 -6.21
C LEU A 8 -0.99 2.58 -7.44
N LYS A 9 -1.21 3.09 -8.65
CA LYS A 9 -0.85 2.37 -9.89
C LYS A 9 0.63 1.98 -9.91
N GLN A 10 1.49 2.89 -9.46
CA GLN A 10 2.92 2.65 -9.40
C GLN A 10 3.28 1.62 -8.33
N ALA A 11 2.64 1.67 -7.17
CA ALA A 11 2.83 0.70 -6.10
C ALA A 11 2.34 -0.70 -6.48
N ILE A 12 1.20 -0.80 -7.18
CA ILE A 12 0.69 -2.07 -7.74
C ILE A 12 1.66 -2.61 -8.78
N LYS A 13 2.21 -1.75 -9.63
CA LYS A 13 3.18 -2.13 -10.66
C LYS A 13 4.52 -2.57 -10.08
N SER A 14 4.94 -1.97 -8.97
CA SER A 14 6.13 -2.38 -8.24
C SER A 14 5.91 -3.67 -7.47
N ASN A 15 4.75 -3.83 -6.83
CA ASN A 15 4.53 -4.92 -5.89
C ASN A 15 3.02 -5.18 -5.68
N GLU A 16 2.52 -6.28 -6.23
CA GLU A 16 1.11 -6.68 -6.13
C GLU A 16 0.63 -6.90 -4.68
N HIS A 17 1.55 -7.16 -3.75
CA HIS A 17 1.22 -7.35 -2.35
C HIS A 17 0.73 -6.08 -1.67
N VAL A 18 1.03 -4.89 -2.22
CA VAL A 18 0.56 -3.59 -1.73
C VAL A 18 -0.98 -3.57 -1.66
N ILE A 19 -1.66 -4.10 -2.68
CA ILE A 19 -3.13 -4.16 -2.71
C ILE A 19 -3.65 -4.95 -1.51
N GLY A 20 -3.04 -6.09 -1.19
CA GLY A 20 -3.46 -6.93 -0.08
C GLY A 20 -3.41 -6.20 1.26
N TYR A 21 -2.35 -5.44 1.51
CA TYR A 21 -2.21 -4.64 2.74
C TYR A 21 -3.13 -3.42 2.75
N LEU A 22 -3.32 -2.74 1.61
CA LEU A 22 -4.19 -1.56 1.49
C LEU A 22 -5.68 -1.89 1.63
N THR A 23 -6.12 -2.98 1.02
CA THR A 23 -7.52 -3.44 1.11
C THR A 23 -7.86 -4.02 2.48
N GLY A 24 -6.88 -4.21 3.35
CA GLY A 24 -7.03 -4.91 4.63
C GLY A 24 -7.22 -6.41 4.48
N LYS A 25 -7.04 -6.98 3.27
CA LYS A 25 -7.01 -8.44 3.05
C LYS A 25 -5.82 -9.09 3.77
N LYS A 26 -4.68 -8.39 3.84
CA LYS A 26 -3.51 -8.75 4.65
C LYS A 26 -3.37 -7.77 5.80
N ARG A 27 -3.09 -8.31 6.98
CA ARG A 27 -2.81 -7.54 8.19
C ARG A 27 -1.41 -6.92 8.06
N LEU A 28 -1.30 -5.61 8.18
CA LEU A 28 0.00 -4.97 8.30
C LEU A 28 0.71 -5.48 9.57
N PRO A 29 2.01 -5.80 9.50
CA PRO A 29 2.79 -6.09 10.70
C PRO A 29 2.78 -4.88 11.64
N LYS A 30 2.89 -5.11 12.95
CA LYS A 30 2.94 -4.03 13.93
C LYS A 30 4.27 -3.27 13.92
N ASN A 31 5.34 -3.93 13.46
CA ASN A 31 6.67 -3.36 13.38
C ASN A 31 7.05 -3.11 11.92
N HIS A 32 7.81 -2.04 11.69
CA HIS A 32 8.46 -1.84 10.41
C HIS A 32 9.40 -3.02 10.13
N PRO A 33 9.43 -3.55 8.90
CA PRO A 33 10.41 -4.56 8.55
C PRO A 33 11.82 -3.96 8.68
N GLU A 34 12.69 -4.63 9.43
CA GLU A 34 14.10 -4.23 9.58
C GLU A 34 14.86 -4.34 8.24
N TYR A 35 14.39 -5.21 7.35
CA TYR A 35 14.92 -5.41 6.02
C TYR A 35 13.83 -5.29 4.96
N ILE A 36 14.06 -4.39 4.00
CA ILE A 36 13.20 -4.21 2.84
C ILE A 36 13.89 -4.85 1.64
N SER A 37 13.31 -5.92 1.14
CA SER A 37 13.71 -6.56 -0.12
C SER A 37 12.82 -6.04 -1.24
N LEU A 38 13.45 -5.59 -2.33
CA LEU A 38 12.76 -5.11 -3.54
C LEU A 38 11.86 -6.21 -4.11
N GLY A 39 10.59 -5.91 -4.35
CA GLY A 39 9.60 -6.87 -4.87
C GLY A 39 8.99 -7.83 -3.83
N ASP A 40 9.37 -7.72 -2.56
CA ASP A 40 8.89 -8.62 -1.51
C ASP A 40 7.81 -7.99 -0.62
N SER A 41 7.15 -8.79 0.22
CA SER A 41 6.07 -8.31 1.10
C SER A 41 6.50 -7.20 2.07
N SER A 42 7.79 -7.13 2.39
CA SER A 42 8.40 -6.10 3.23
C SER A 42 8.38 -4.71 2.58
N GLU A 43 8.65 -4.63 1.26
CA GLU A 43 8.58 -3.37 0.52
C GLU A 43 7.16 -2.85 0.47
N ALA A 44 6.20 -3.73 0.19
CA ALA A 44 4.78 -3.38 0.19
C ALA A 44 4.34 -2.84 1.56
N THR A 45 4.75 -3.51 2.64
CA THR A 45 4.48 -3.07 4.01
C THR A 45 5.05 -1.68 4.28
N SER A 46 6.34 -1.49 4.00
CA SER A 46 7.02 -0.22 4.26
C SER A 46 6.41 0.92 3.46
N TYR A 47 6.01 0.67 2.21
CA TYR A 47 5.33 1.64 1.36
C TYR A 47 3.97 2.03 1.93
N VAL A 48 3.17 1.05 2.35
CA VAL A 48 1.84 1.29 2.92
C VAL A 48 1.95 2.00 4.26
N MET A 49 2.92 1.66 5.11
CA MET A 49 3.18 2.35 6.37
C MET A 49 3.63 3.80 6.16
N ALA A 50 4.57 4.04 5.24
CA ALA A 50 5.08 5.38 4.95
C ALA A 50 4.03 6.30 4.33
N ASN A 51 3.11 5.74 3.54
CA ASN A 51 2.02 6.48 2.89
C ASN A 51 0.70 6.39 3.67
N LYS A 52 0.71 5.85 4.89
CA LYS A 52 -0.51 5.60 5.70
C LYS A 52 -1.37 6.86 5.85
N ASP A 53 -0.73 7.99 6.13
CA ASP A 53 -1.40 9.28 6.28
C ASP A 53 -2.15 9.70 5.01
N LEU A 54 -1.50 9.53 3.86
CA LEU A 54 -2.07 9.76 2.53
C LEU A 54 -3.26 8.81 2.26
N TRP A 55 -3.19 7.56 2.71
CA TRP A 55 -4.28 6.59 2.56
C TRP A 55 -5.47 6.90 3.48
N GLU A 56 -5.22 7.40 4.68
CA GLU A 56 -6.27 7.83 5.61
C GLU A 56 -7.04 9.04 5.07
N GLU A 57 -6.34 9.98 4.42
CA GLU A 57 -6.95 11.08 3.68
C GLU A 57 -7.69 10.59 2.43
N THR A 58 -7.13 9.58 1.74
CA THR A 58 -7.70 8.98 0.53
C THR A 58 -8.63 7.79 0.83
N LYS A 59 -9.33 7.78 1.98
CA LYS A 59 -10.26 6.71 2.39
C LYS A 59 -11.27 6.32 1.31
N GLY A 60 -11.72 7.27 0.49
CA GLY A 60 -12.61 7.00 -0.65
C GLY A 60 -11.97 6.22 -1.81
N SER A 61 -10.64 6.24 -1.99
CA SER A 61 -9.97 5.42 -3.02
C SER A 61 -9.79 3.96 -2.61
N LEU A 62 -9.77 3.65 -1.31
CA LEU A 62 -9.71 2.26 -0.84
C LEU A 62 -11.01 1.50 -1.15
N GLU A 63 -12.15 2.21 -1.22
CA GLU A 63 -13.41 1.62 -1.66
C GLU A 63 -13.35 1.17 -3.14
N PHE A 64 -12.68 1.93 -4.01
CA PHE A 64 -12.42 1.52 -5.39
C PHE A 64 -11.54 0.26 -5.49
N LEU A 65 -10.59 0.09 -4.56
CA LEU A 65 -9.74 -1.11 -4.49
C LEU A 65 -10.50 -2.36 -4.03
N LYS A 66 -11.58 -2.22 -3.24
CA LYS A 66 -12.45 -3.36 -2.89
C LYS A 66 -13.30 -3.85 -4.06
N ALA A 67 -13.53 -2.98 -5.05
CA ALA A 67 -14.33 -3.29 -6.24
C ALA A 67 -13.50 -3.90 -7.39
N TYR A 68 -12.18 -4.01 -7.24
CA TYR A 68 -11.27 -4.70 -8.16
C TYR A 68 -10.99 -6.12 -7.69
#